data_AF-A0A7S3FI44-F1
#
_entry.id   AF-A0A7S3FI44-F1
#
_cell.length_a   1.000
_cell.length_b   1.000
_cell.length_c   1.000
_cell.angle_alpha   90.00
_cell.angle_beta   90.00
_cell.angle_gamma   90.00
#
_symmetry.space_group_name_H-M   'P 1'
#
loop_
_entity.id
_entity.type
_entity.pdbx_description
1 polymer ?
#
loop_
_entity_poly.entity_id
_entity_poly.type
_entity_poly.pdbx_seq_one_letter_code
_entity_poly.pdbx_strand_id
1 'polypeptide(L)'
;MRFVPQRPDIAADKPPGMESPEYEAFEMCGPNEVLVMSSVGPWESVGGDIKFLRLAQREIGGLVTDGSIRDTDTLLGYGFPCYSYSTTPRQGPHSMQPWEAGKVVTCGGVVVRPGDAIVGDQDGVVVVPAAIAEKVYEIAHSREEIEEVIKAQLIEEKCPPGKYYPFMSGKIKPESPLGKLLDSKGVKYMSTSTGGAAARSAGLAATRRAGGPAFGARGMASAARAQARARGFAASALSHMQSKEQEQYVLDYFAEHKATAVLRTPDKEFAPKAMEAAVEGGFKILEFTLTTPGCLDMIREFSKRDDVLVGCGTVMNVADAEAAMDAGAKFLISPCIIPEVIEYAVARNIVVVPGCQTPSELYNAYTMGAQVQKLFPGIAGGPNTVKAISAALPMLRINPTSGVEKDTAAAYLQSGASSLGFVAPLFPPELMGKRDYDGLVQNAKEIIAAVNSA
;
A
#
# COMPACT_ATOMS: atom_id res chain seq x y z
N MET A 1 24.34 -0.26 14.79
CA MET A 1 25.25 0.72 14.19
C MET A 1 24.44 1.79 13.46
N ARG A 2 24.80 3.07 13.57
CA ARG A 2 24.11 4.18 12.92
C ARG A 2 25.02 4.86 11.88
N PHE A 3 24.48 5.07 10.68
CA PHE A 3 25.02 5.99 9.69
C PHE A 3 24.35 7.36 9.81
N VAL A 4 25.07 8.42 9.46
CA VAL A 4 24.54 9.79 9.36
C VAL A 4 24.83 10.36 7.97
N PRO A 5 24.05 11.34 7.48
CA PRO A 5 24.32 11.97 6.20
C PRO A 5 25.73 12.53 6.16
N GLN A 6 26.41 12.39 5.02
CA GLN A 6 27.76 12.89 4.88
C GLN A 6 27.76 14.42 5.02
N ARG A 7 28.69 14.93 5.83
CA ARG A 7 28.88 16.36 6.05
C ARG A 7 30.37 16.65 6.21
N PRO A 8 30.97 17.51 5.35
CA PRO A 8 32.40 17.78 5.41
C PRO A 8 32.89 18.32 6.76
N ASP A 9 32.06 19.09 7.47
CA ASP A 9 32.45 19.74 8.73
C ASP A 9 32.59 18.75 9.90
N ILE A 10 31.87 17.63 9.87
CA ILE A 10 31.94 16.58 10.91
C ILE A 10 32.79 15.37 10.49
N ALA A 11 33.44 15.42 9.33
CA ALA A 11 34.23 14.31 8.82
C ALA A 11 35.48 14.03 9.69
N ALA A 12 36.04 15.07 10.30
CA ALA A 12 37.18 14.97 11.22
C ALA A 12 36.79 14.44 12.61
N ASP A 13 35.52 14.56 13.01
CA ASP A 13 35.01 14.07 14.30
C ASP A 13 34.89 12.55 14.33
N LYS A 14 34.80 11.93 13.14
CA LYS A 14 34.70 10.49 12.98
C LYS A 14 36.09 9.85 13.10
N PRO A 15 36.31 8.91 14.03
CA PRO A 15 37.58 8.21 14.12
C PRO A 15 37.95 7.52 12.79
N PRO A 16 39.21 7.62 12.34
CA PRO A 16 39.67 7.01 11.10
C PRO A 16 40.09 5.55 11.29
N GLY A 17 40.28 4.84 10.17
CA GLY A 17 40.84 3.49 10.19
C GLY A 17 40.04 2.50 11.05
N MET A 18 40.74 1.64 11.80
CA MET A 18 40.15 0.61 12.66
C MET A 18 39.31 1.13 13.81
N GLU A 19 39.47 2.40 14.19
CA GLU A 19 38.65 3.05 15.22
C GLU A 19 37.31 3.55 14.67
N SER A 20 37.11 3.49 13.35
CA SER A 20 35.84 3.88 12.73
C SER A 20 34.68 3.06 13.32
N PRO A 21 33.52 3.69 13.61
CA PRO A 21 32.37 3.02 14.22
C PRO A 21 31.86 1.78 13.48
N GLU A 22 32.12 1.68 12.18
CA GLU A 22 31.77 0.49 11.39
C GLU A 22 32.59 -0.74 11.79
N TYR A 23 33.91 -0.59 11.99
CA TYR A 23 34.75 -1.71 12.37
C TYR A 23 34.61 -2.04 13.85
N GLU A 24 34.40 -1.03 14.70
CA GLU A 24 33.99 -1.24 16.09
C GLU A 24 32.73 -2.11 16.15
N ALA A 25 31.69 -1.80 15.35
CA ALA A 25 30.47 -2.59 15.30
C ALA A 25 30.71 -4.03 14.84
N PHE A 26 31.64 -4.27 13.90
CA PHE A 26 31.99 -5.63 13.45
C PHE A 26 32.67 -6.42 14.56
N GLU A 27 33.59 -5.77 15.29
CA GLU A 27 34.34 -6.43 16.36
C GLU A 27 33.55 -6.58 17.67
N MET A 28 32.46 -5.82 17.85
CA MET A 28 31.51 -6.03 18.94
C MET A 28 30.60 -7.24 18.70
N CYS A 29 30.30 -7.59 17.44
CA CYS A 29 29.32 -8.62 17.12
C CYS A 29 29.93 -10.03 17.20
N GLY A 30 29.41 -10.86 18.09
CA GLY A 30 29.87 -12.24 18.33
C GLY A 30 29.12 -13.32 17.53
N PRO A 31 29.50 -14.59 17.71
CA PRO A 31 28.82 -15.71 17.08
C PRO A 31 27.32 -15.72 17.40
N ASN A 32 26.49 -15.97 16.38
CA ASN A 32 25.02 -15.96 16.43
C ASN A 32 24.37 -14.61 16.83
N GLU A 33 25.13 -13.53 17.00
CA GLU A 33 24.56 -12.20 17.21
C GLU A 33 24.14 -11.57 15.88
N VAL A 34 23.14 -10.69 15.91
CA VAL A 34 22.64 -10.01 14.72
C VAL A 34 23.11 -8.56 14.72
N LEU A 35 23.78 -8.16 13.64
CA LEU A 35 24.19 -6.78 13.45
C LEU A 35 23.07 -5.99 12.78
N VAL A 36 22.59 -4.93 13.45
CA VAL A 36 21.59 -4.01 12.88
C VAL A 36 22.25 -2.70 12.49
N MET A 37 22.10 -2.29 11.23
CA MET A 37 22.65 -1.07 10.65
C MET A 37 21.54 -0.13 10.17
N SER A 38 21.37 0.99 10.87
CA SER A 38 20.50 2.09 10.45
C SER A 38 21.21 2.94 9.40
N SER A 39 20.65 2.96 8.20
CA SER A 39 21.08 3.78 7.07
C SER A 39 20.42 5.16 7.12
N VAL A 40 20.98 6.11 6.37
CA VAL A 40 20.35 7.42 6.16
C VAL A 40 19.14 7.34 5.22
N GLY A 41 19.09 6.29 4.41
CA GLY A 41 18.06 6.08 3.41
C GLY A 41 18.12 4.67 2.79
N PRO A 42 17.14 4.34 1.93
CA PRO A 42 16.92 2.98 1.43
C PRO A 42 17.91 2.49 0.37
N TRP A 43 18.73 3.39 -0.18
CA TRP A 43 19.48 3.16 -1.42
C TRP A 43 20.99 3.31 -1.25
N GLU A 44 21.40 3.69 -0.04
CA GLU A 44 22.76 3.89 0.38
C GLU A 44 23.36 2.56 0.84
N SER A 45 24.51 2.21 0.26
CA SER A 45 25.21 0.95 0.57
C SER A 45 25.83 1.01 1.96
N VAL A 46 25.37 0.18 2.91
CA VAL A 46 26.04 0.04 4.22
C VAL A 46 27.29 -0.83 4.15
N GLY A 47 27.41 -1.69 3.12
CA GLY A 47 28.56 -2.57 2.94
C GLY A 47 28.39 -3.55 1.78
N GLY A 48 29.39 -4.42 1.63
CA GLY A 48 29.49 -5.44 0.60
C GLY A 48 30.64 -6.39 0.93
N ASP A 49 31.02 -7.21 -0.05
CA ASP A 49 31.94 -8.34 0.05
C ASP A 49 33.00 -8.21 1.16
N ILE A 50 34.05 -7.39 0.95
CA ILE A 50 35.21 -7.33 1.85
C ILE A 50 34.83 -6.99 3.29
N LYS A 51 33.88 -6.07 3.48
CA LYS A 51 33.44 -5.66 4.84
C LYS A 51 32.66 -6.79 5.51
N PHE A 52 31.81 -7.48 4.75
CA PHE A 52 30.94 -8.53 5.29
C PHE A 52 31.62 -9.88 5.38
N LEU A 53 32.74 -10.09 4.68
CA LEU A 53 33.62 -11.22 4.93
C LEU A 53 34.11 -11.23 6.38
N ARG A 54 34.38 -10.06 6.97
CA ARG A 54 34.74 -9.97 8.38
C ARG A 54 33.60 -10.42 9.29
N LEU A 55 32.35 -10.06 8.96
CA LEU A 55 31.17 -10.53 9.68
C LEU A 55 31.01 -12.06 9.57
N ALA A 56 31.26 -12.63 8.39
CA ALA A 56 31.28 -14.08 8.20
C ALA A 56 32.32 -14.77 9.10
N GLN A 57 33.54 -14.21 9.17
CA GLN A 57 34.61 -14.71 10.06
C GLN A 57 34.26 -14.62 11.55
N ARG A 58 33.33 -13.74 11.92
CA ARG A 58 32.81 -13.57 13.28
C ARG A 58 31.62 -14.50 13.58
N GLU A 59 31.19 -15.29 12.59
CA GLU A 59 30.11 -16.28 12.68
C GLU A 59 28.79 -15.66 13.17
N ILE A 60 28.50 -14.42 12.72
CA ILE A 60 27.29 -13.71 13.12
C ILE A 60 26.03 -14.46 12.68
N GLY A 61 24.93 -14.28 13.43
CA GLY A 61 23.63 -14.88 13.13
C GLY A 61 22.88 -14.19 11.98
N GLY A 62 23.23 -12.93 11.66
CA GLY A 62 22.63 -12.22 10.55
C GLY A 62 22.94 -10.71 10.51
N LEU A 63 22.64 -10.08 9.38
CA LEU A 63 22.73 -8.64 9.18
C LEU A 63 21.35 -8.09 8.82
N VAL A 64 20.95 -6.98 9.45
CA VAL A 64 19.70 -6.27 9.13
C VAL A 64 20.01 -4.80 8.87
N THR A 65 19.48 -4.25 7.77
CA THR A 65 19.59 -2.84 7.45
C THR A 65 18.38 -2.33 6.70
N ASP A 66 18.03 -1.07 6.92
CA ASP A 66 17.09 -0.32 6.10
C ASP A 66 17.75 0.45 4.95
N GLY A 67 19.06 0.23 4.73
CA GLY A 67 19.77 0.65 3.53
C GLY A 67 19.95 -0.46 2.50
N SER A 68 20.90 -0.28 1.60
CA SER A 68 21.28 -1.27 0.60
C SER A 68 22.54 -2.04 0.97
N ILE A 69 22.68 -3.22 0.36
CA ILE A 69 23.93 -3.99 0.35
C ILE A 69 24.46 -4.17 -1.08
N ARG A 70 25.71 -4.61 -1.19
CA ARG A 70 26.38 -4.90 -2.47
C ARG A 70 26.87 -6.34 -2.52
N ASP A 71 27.24 -6.77 -3.72
CA ASP A 71 27.92 -8.05 -3.96
C ASP A 71 27.05 -9.26 -3.56
N THR A 72 25.75 -9.17 -3.80
CA THR A 72 24.72 -10.12 -3.35
C THR A 72 25.08 -11.58 -3.65
N ASP A 73 25.55 -11.87 -4.87
CA ASP A 73 25.91 -13.23 -5.28
C ASP A 73 27.01 -13.82 -4.39
N THR A 74 28.00 -13.00 -4.01
CA THR A 74 29.06 -13.39 -3.07
C THR A 74 28.52 -13.56 -1.66
N LEU A 75 27.69 -12.62 -1.19
CA LEU A 75 27.14 -12.63 0.17
C LEU A 75 26.26 -13.85 0.46
N LEU A 76 25.55 -14.37 -0.55
CA LEU A 76 24.77 -15.60 -0.41
C LEU A 76 25.63 -16.81 0.00
N GLY A 77 26.94 -16.76 -0.28
CA GLY A 77 27.90 -17.80 0.10
C GLY A 77 28.51 -17.64 1.50
N TYR A 78 28.21 -16.57 2.24
CA TYR A 78 28.88 -16.24 3.51
C TYR A 78 28.28 -16.92 4.74
N GLY A 79 27.20 -17.69 4.57
CA GLY A 79 26.66 -18.54 5.63
C GLY A 79 25.85 -17.81 6.70
N PHE A 80 25.50 -16.53 6.50
CA PHE A 80 24.57 -15.79 7.34
C PHE A 80 23.57 -14.99 6.50
N PRO A 81 22.30 -14.82 6.95
CA PRO A 81 21.29 -14.07 6.22
C PRO A 81 21.55 -12.56 6.27
N CYS A 82 21.30 -11.90 5.14
CA CYS A 82 21.32 -10.43 5.03
C CYS A 82 19.93 -9.92 4.66
N TYR A 83 19.36 -9.10 5.53
CA TYR A 83 18.11 -8.39 5.31
C TYR A 83 18.41 -6.93 5.01
N SER A 84 18.07 -6.49 3.79
CA SER A 84 18.32 -5.13 3.32
C SER A 84 17.10 -4.61 2.57
N TYR A 85 16.91 -3.29 2.56
CA TYR A 85 15.83 -2.68 1.77
C TYR A 85 16.00 -2.94 0.27
N SER A 86 17.24 -2.90 -0.22
CA SER A 86 17.56 -3.14 -1.63
C SER A 86 18.99 -3.62 -1.82
N THR A 87 19.33 -4.00 -3.05
CA THR A 87 20.72 -4.21 -3.49
C THR A 87 21.14 -3.06 -4.40
N THR A 88 22.43 -2.69 -4.39
CA THR A 88 22.91 -1.52 -5.13
C THR A 88 24.31 -1.72 -5.71
N PRO A 89 24.65 -1.16 -6.88
CA PRO A 89 26.03 -1.08 -7.34
C PRO A 89 26.80 0.12 -6.75
N ARG A 90 26.13 1.06 -6.06
CA ARG A 90 26.75 2.31 -5.57
C ARG A 90 27.60 2.09 -4.33
N GLN A 91 28.82 2.62 -4.31
CA GLN A 91 29.70 2.58 -3.13
C GLN A 91 29.17 3.43 -1.96
N GLY A 92 29.40 2.93 -0.75
CA GLY A 92 28.71 3.32 0.49
C GLY A 92 29.09 4.61 1.24
N PRO A 93 30.26 5.27 1.06
CA PRO A 93 30.59 6.44 1.90
C PRO A 93 30.39 7.80 1.19
N HIS A 94 29.66 7.87 0.07
CA HIS A 94 29.49 9.13 -0.70
C HIS A 94 28.30 10.00 -0.27
N SER A 95 27.29 9.41 0.37
CA SER A 95 26.10 10.13 0.84
C SER A 95 25.90 10.00 2.35
N MET A 96 26.63 9.07 2.98
CA MET A 96 26.58 8.81 4.41
C MET A 96 27.93 8.39 4.96
N GLN A 97 28.07 8.45 6.28
CA GLN A 97 29.25 8.00 6.99
C GLN A 97 28.85 7.23 8.26
N PRO A 98 29.63 6.21 8.65
CA PRO A 98 29.41 5.50 9.91
C PRO A 98 29.67 6.45 11.07
N TRP A 99 28.81 6.43 12.10
CA TRP A 99 28.84 7.43 13.17
C TRP A 99 28.92 6.84 14.57
N GLU A 100 28.13 5.81 14.87
CA GLU A 100 28.07 5.21 16.21
C GLU A 100 27.86 3.69 16.16
N ALA A 101 28.59 2.96 17.01
CA ALA A 101 28.42 1.53 17.29
C ALA A 101 27.78 1.31 18.67
N GLY A 102 27.10 0.17 18.86
CA GLY A 102 26.55 -0.22 20.17
C GLY A 102 25.49 0.71 20.78
N LYS A 103 24.86 1.59 19.99
CA LYS A 103 23.78 2.48 20.44
C LYS A 103 22.41 2.02 19.98
N VAL A 104 21.36 2.60 20.57
CA VAL A 104 19.97 2.46 20.12
C VAL A 104 19.84 3.11 18.74
N VAL A 105 19.22 2.40 17.80
CA VAL A 105 19.01 2.86 16.43
C VAL A 105 17.55 2.66 16.01
N THR A 106 17.14 3.36 14.96
CA THR A 106 15.89 3.07 14.25
C THR A 106 16.24 2.40 12.94
N CYS A 107 15.73 1.20 12.69
CA CYS A 107 15.94 0.45 11.46
C CYS A 107 14.57 0.04 10.91
N GLY A 108 14.24 0.46 9.68
CA GLY A 108 12.95 0.11 9.06
C GLY A 108 11.75 0.67 9.82
N GLY A 109 11.94 1.80 10.52
CA GLY A 109 10.92 2.41 11.38
C GLY A 109 10.77 1.77 12.76
N VAL A 110 11.54 0.73 13.09
CA VAL A 110 11.51 0.03 14.38
C VAL A 110 12.73 0.42 15.22
N VAL A 111 12.53 0.70 16.50
CA VAL A 111 13.61 0.97 17.45
C VAL A 111 14.26 -0.34 17.86
N VAL A 112 15.59 -0.41 17.75
CA VAL A 112 16.40 -1.58 18.14
C VAL A 112 17.48 -1.11 19.11
N ARG A 113 17.63 -1.84 20.23
CA ARG A 113 18.75 -1.65 21.16
C ARG A 113 19.60 -2.92 21.25
N PRO A 114 20.89 -2.80 21.61
CA PRO A 114 21.71 -3.97 21.93
C PRO A 114 21.04 -4.84 22.99
N GLY A 115 21.05 -6.16 22.76
CA GLY A 115 20.43 -7.17 23.61
C GLY A 115 18.98 -7.55 23.26
N ASP A 116 18.31 -6.82 22.36
CA ASP A 116 17.02 -7.27 21.82
C ASP A 116 17.21 -8.53 20.96
N ALA A 117 16.22 -9.43 20.99
CA ALA A 117 16.22 -10.62 20.16
C ALA A 117 15.74 -10.25 18.75
N ILE A 118 16.51 -10.66 17.74
CA ILE A 118 16.18 -10.45 16.33
C ILE A 118 15.90 -11.81 15.71
N VAL A 119 14.71 -11.97 15.13
CA VAL A 119 14.29 -13.19 14.44
C VAL A 119 14.00 -12.81 12.99
N GLY A 120 14.60 -13.52 12.05
CA GLY A 120 14.38 -13.31 10.63
C GLY A 120 14.14 -14.62 9.89
N ASP A 121 13.19 -14.59 8.95
CA ASP A 121 12.90 -15.69 8.02
C ASP A 121 12.62 -15.13 6.61
N GLN A 122 11.91 -15.86 5.76
CA GLN A 122 11.57 -15.39 4.40
C GLN A 122 10.48 -14.31 4.38
N ASP A 123 9.67 -14.20 5.43
CA ASP A 123 8.57 -13.26 5.54
C ASP A 123 9.00 -11.92 6.13
N GLY A 124 10.10 -11.90 6.89
CA GLY A 124 10.77 -10.67 7.26
C GLY A 124 11.62 -10.77 8.51
N VAL A 125 11.75 -9.64 9.20
CA VAL A 125 12.52 -9.52 10.44
C VAL A 125 11.63 -8.94 11.54
N VAL A 126 11.66 -9.57 12.71
CA VAL A 126 10.97 -9.13 13.92
C VAL A 126 11.99 -8.80 14.99
N VAL A 127 11.76 -7.66 15.66
CA VAL A 127 12.53 -7.22 16.82
C VAL A 127 11.70 -7.50 18.06
N VAL A 128 12.24 -8.30 18.98
CA VAL A 128 11.61 -8.61 20.26
C VAL A 128 12.41 -7.96 21.38
N PRO A 129 11.81 -7.04 22.16
CA PRO A 129 12.52 -6.40 23.26
C PRO A 129 13.06 -7.42 24.25
N ALA A 130 14.31 -7.27 24.68
CA ALA A 130 14.99 -8.22 25.57
C ALA A 130 14.16 -8.57 26.82
N ALA A 131 13.44 -7.58 27.37
CA ALA A 131 12.64 -7.73 28.59
C ALA A 131 11.44 -8.69 28.46
N ILE A 132 11.02 -9.03 27.24
CA ILE A 132 9.90 -9.93 26.98
C ILE A 132 10.27 -11.09 26.06
N ALA A 133 11.53 -11.24 25.69
CA ALA A 133 11.97 -12.23 24.71
C ALA A 133 11.63 -13.67 25.12
N GLU A 134 11.87 -14.03 26.39
CA GLU A 134 11.54 -15.35 26.94
C GLU A 134 10.03 -15.64 26.87
N LYS A 135 9.21 -14.67 27.28
CA LYS A 135 7.74 -14.79 27.20
C LYS A 135 7.25 -14.94 25.76
N VAL A 136 7.85 -14.20 24.82
CA VAL A 136 7.50 -14.31 23.39
C VAL A 136 7.89 -15.68 22.85
N TYR A 137 9.07 -16.20 23.23
CA TYR A 137 9.51 -17.54 22.88
C TYR A 137 8.56 -18.62 23.42
N GLU A 138 8.18 -18.57 24.70
CA GLU A 138 7.24 -19.53 25.28
C GLU A 138 5.89 -19.56 24.54
N ILE A 139 5.37 -18.38 24.18
CA ILE A 139 4.11 -18.27 23.44
C ILE A 139 4.27 -18.80 22.01
N ALA A 140 5.37 -18.47 21.33
CA ALA A 140 5.63 -18.90 19.95
C ALA A 140 5.84 -20.41 19.88
N HIS A 141 6.69 -20.95 20.76
CA HIS A 141 7.01 -22.38 20.83
C HIS A 141 5.75 -23.22 21.14
N SER A 142 4.95 -22.80 22.13
CA SER A 142 3.68 -23.48 22.44
C SER A 142 2.70 -23.49 21.27
N ARG A 143 2.70 -22.45 20.42
CA ARG A 143 1.86 -22.41 19.22
C ARG A 143 2.37 -23.35 18.14
N GLU A 144 3.68 -23.44 17.97
CA GLU A 144 4.30 -24.33 17.00
C GLU A 144 3.98 -25.80 17.32
N GLU A 145 4.05 -26.22 18.59
CA GLU A 145 3.65 -27.57 19.04
C GLU A 145 2.18 -27.88 18.69
N ILE A 146 1.28 -26.92 18.90
CA ILE A 146 -0.14 -27.06 18.56
C ILE A 146 -0.32 -27.17 17.04
N GLU A 147 0.37 -26.33 16.27
CA GLU A 147 0.31 -26.35 14.81
C GLU A 147 0.79 -27.68 14.23
N GLU A 148 1.85 -28.28 14.79
CA GLU A 148 2.34 -29.58 14.35
C GLU A 148 1.28 -30.67 14.53
N VAL A 149 0.59 -30.70 15.67
CA VAL A 149 -0.52 -31.65 15.91
C VAL A 149 -1.65 -31.43 14.92
N ILE A 150 -2.02 -30.16 14.65
CA ILE A 150 -3.06 -29.82 13.68
C ILE A 150 -2.65 -30.28 12.28
N LYS A 151 -1.42 -29.99 11.85
CA LYS A 151 -0.89 -30.37 10.53
C LYS A 151 -0.90 -31.89 10.36
N ALA A 152 -0.42 -32.64 11.36
CA ALA A 152 -0.44 -34.10 11.33
C ALA A 152 -1.87 -34.67 11.20
N GLN A 153 -2.83 -34.12 11.96
CA GLN A 153 -4.22 -34.58 11.92
C GLN A 153 -4.91 -34.23 10.59
N LEU A 154 -4.63 -33.04 10.04
CA LEU A 154 -5.18 -32.63 8.74
C LEU A 154 -4.67 -33.51 7.59
N ILE A 155 -3.42 -33.96 7.65
CA ILE A 155 -2.84 -34.91 6.68
C ILE A 155 -3.56 -36.26 6.75
N GLU A 156 -3.85 -36.74 7.97
CA GLU A 156 -4.54 -38.01 8.19
C GLU A 156 -6.00 -37.96 7.71
N GLU A 157 -6.75 -36.93 8.12
CA GLU A 157 -8.19 -36.84 7.86
C GLU A 157 -8.56 -36.24 6.51
N LYS A 158 -7.64 -35.49 5.86
CA LYS A 158 -7.89 -34.75 4.62
C LYS A 158 -9.13 -33.85 4.70
N CYS A 159 -9.31 -33.18 5.83
CA CYS A 159 -10.44 -32.29 6.09
C CYS A 159 -10.02 -30.80 6.01
N PRO A 160 -10.97 -29.85 5.90
CA PRO A 160 -10.64 -28.43 5.89
C PRO A 160 -10.00 -27.95 7.21
N PRO A 161 -9.01 -27.03 7.17
CA PRO A 161 -8.30 -26.54 8.35
C PRO A 161 -9.21 -25.87 9.38
N GLY A 162 -10.36 -25.34 8.96
CA GLY A 162 -11.38 -24.76 9.83
C GLY A 162 -11.93 -25.70 10.91
N LYS A 163 -11.74 -27.02 10.79
CA LYS A 163 -12.09 -27.99 11.84
C LYS A 163 -11.25 -27.78 13.12
N TYR A 164 -9.99 -27.35 12.96
CA TYR A 164 -9.03 -27.17 14.04
C TYR A 164 -8.59 -25.71 14.24
N TYR A 165 -9.19 -24.77 13.49
CA TYR A 165 -8.95 -23.33 13.63
C TYR A 165 -10.14 -22.65 14.32
N PRO A 166 -9.95 -21.55 15.10
CA PRO A 166 -8.69 -20.89 15.46
C PRO A 166 -8.06 -21.39 16.77
N PHE A 167 -6.73 -21.31 16.85
CA PHE A 167 -5.95 -21.66 18.06
C PHE A 167 -5.19 -20.47 18.68
N MET A 168 -5.38 -19.24 18.17
CA MET A 168 -4.69 -18.06 18.70
C MET A 168 -5.17 -17.71 20.14
N SER A 169 -4.17 -17.50 20.99
CA SER A 169 -4.19 -17.49 22.47
C SER A 169 -5.40 -16.84 23.14
N GLY A 170 -6.08 -17.66 23.94
CA GLY A 170 -6.91 -17.25 25.07
C GLY A 170 -8.08 -18.18 25.36
N LYS A 171 -8.59 -18.94 24.35
CA LYS A 171 -9.85 -19.68 24.49
C LYS A 171 -9.94 -20.93 23.59
N ILE A 172 -9.06 -21.93 23.73
CA ILE A 172 -9.35 -23.25 23.16
C ILE A 172 -10.40 -23.92 24.04
N LYS A 173 -11.57 -24.17 23.46
CA LYS A 173 -12.69 -24.85 24.14
C LYS A 173 -12.37 -26.34 24.28
N PRO A 174 -12.35 -26.93 25.49
CA PRO A 174 -12.13 -28.37 25.65
C PRO A 174 -13.07 -29.24 24.82
N GLU A 175 -14.31 -28.80 24.62
CA GLU A 175 -15.32 -29.49 23.84
C GLU A 175 -15.12 -29.38 22.30
N SER A 176 -14.25 -28.47 21.84
CA SER A 176 -13.97 -28.29 20.42
C SER A 176 -13.21 -29.48 19.83
N PRO A 177 -13.27 -29.69 18.49
CA PRO A 177 -12.47 -30.71 17.83
C PRO A 177 -10.97 -30.58 18.13
N LEU A 178 -10.47 -29.34 18.22
CA LEU A 178 -9.08 -29.06 18.61
C LEU A 178 -8.80 -29.43 20.06
N GLY A 179 -9.65 -29.02 21.01
CA GLY A 179 -9.46 -29.32 22.44
C GLY A 179 -9.37 -30.82 22.69
N LYS A 180 -10.32 -31.59 22.13
CA LYS A 180 -10.33 -33.06 22.21
C LYS A 180 -9.09 -33.69 21.58
N LEU A 181 -8.61 -33.14 20.46
CA LEU A 181 -7.40 -33.62 19.78
C LEU A 181 -6.16 -33.40 20.65
N LEU A 182 -5.98 -32.19 21.19
CA LEU A 182 -4.85 -31.85 22.04
C LEU A 182 -4.84 -32.69 23.33
N ASP A 183 -6.02 -32.88 23.96
CA ASP A 183 -6.16 -33.76 25.13
C ASP A 183 -5.77 -35.20 24.80
N SER A 184 -6.19 -35.73 23.65
CA SER A 184 -5.84 -37.10 23.21
C SER A 184 -4.35 -37.29 22.96
N LYS A 185 -3.63 -36.21 22.63
CA LYS A 185 -2.18 -36.21 22.35
C LYS A 185 -1.35 -35.75 23.56
N GLY A 186 -2.00 -35.41 24.68
CA GLY A 186 -1.32 -34.95 25.90
C GLY A 186 -0.65 -33.58 25.79
N VAL A 187 -1.05 -32.75 24.81
CA VAL A 187 -0.48 -31.41 24.60
C VAL A 187 -1.17 -30.42 25.52
N LYS A 188 -0.39 -29.72 26.34
CA LYS A 188 -0.92 -28.71 27.28
C LYS A 188 -1.31 -27.44 26.52
N TYR A 189 -2.48 -26.89 26.85
CA TYR A 189 -2.94 -25.62 26.31
C TYR A 189 -3.77 -24.84 27.36
N MET A 190 -3.91 -23.53 27.16
CA MET A 190 -4.72 -22.66 28.01
C MET A 190 -6.22 -22.83 27.67
N SER A 191 -7.00 -23.41 28.58
CA SER A 191 -8.45 -23.66 28.41
C SER A 191 -9.33 -22.58 29.07
N THR A 192 -10.58 -22.46 28.63
CA THR A 192 -11.52 -21.40 29.07
C THR A 192 -12.13 -21.61 30.48
N SER A 193 -11.91 -22.73 31.15
CA SER A 193 -12.77 -23.16 32.26
C SER A 193 -12.29 -22.81 33.67
N THR A 194 -11.24 -22.01 33.87
CA THR A 194 -10.78 -21.62 35.21
C THR A 194 -10.51 -20.11 35.34
N GLY A 195 -11.56 -19.40 35.76
CA GLY A 195 -11.65 -18.14 36.55
C GLY A 195 -10.56 -17.05 36.52
N GLY A 196 -11.02 -15.79 36.46
CA GLY A 196 -10.41 -14.69 37.21
C GLY A 196 -10.08 -13.42 36.40
N ALA A 197 -10.69 -12.31 36.79
CA ALA A 197 -10.47 -10.98 36.23
C ALA A 197 -9.04 -10.46 36.44
N ALA A 198 -8.31 -10.15 35.37
CA ALA A 198 -7.25 -9.13 35.32
C ALA A 198 -6.70 -8.95 33.90
N ALA A 199 -7.17 -7.92 33.19
CA ALA A 199 -6.38 -7.10 32.25
C ALA A 199 -7.31 -6.06 31.60
N ARG A 200 -7.44 -4.89 32.24
CA ARG A 200 -7.85 -3.65 31.57
C ARG A 200 -6.62 -2.99 30.96
N SER A 201 -6.83 -2.30 29.84
CA SER A 201 -5.91 -1.37 29.13
C SER A 201 -4.69 -2.02 28.45
N ALA A 202 -4.25 -1.62 27.26
CA ALA A 202 -4.28 -0.28 26.68
C ALA A 202 -4.53 -0.31 25.17
N GLY A 203 -5.38 0.60 24.69
CA GLY A 203 -5.39 1.00 23.29
C GLY A 203 -4.13 1.82 23.01
N LEU A 204 -3.33 1.40 22.04
CA LEU A 204 -2.32 2.25 21.43
C LEU A 204 -2.98 2.98 20.25
N ALA A 205 -3.10 4.29 20.41
CA ALA A 205 -3.40 5.21 19.34
C ALA A 205 -2.27 5.19 18.30
N ALA A 206 -2.59 4.91 17.04
CA ALA A 206 -1.66 5.06 15.93
C ALA A 206 -1.54 6.55 15.55
N THR A 207 -0.44 7.16 15.93
CA THR A 207 0.00 8.50 15.48
C THR A 207 0.51 8.46 14.04
N ARG A 208 0.11 9.47 13.26
CA ARG A 208 0.40 9.71 11.84
C ARG A 208 1.80 10.33 11.59
N ARG A 209 2.38 9.96 10.42
CA ARG A 209 3.35 10.69 9.52
C ARG A 209 4.77 10.93 10.10
N ALA A 210 5.87 11.01 9.32
CA ALA A 210 6.15 11.45 7.95
C ALA A 210 7.29 10.61 7.30
N GLY A 211 7.38 10.33 6.00
CA GLY A 211 7.71 11.24 4.88
C GLY A 211 9.13 10.95 4.34
N GLY A 212 9.28 10.17 3.25
CA GLY A 212 10.56 9.83 2.60
C GLY A 212 10.62 10.27 1.13
N PRO A 213 11.79 10.65 0.58
CA PRO A 213 11.89 11.27 -0.75
C PRO A 213 12.02 10.28 -1.91
N ALA A 214 11.65 10.79 -3.09
CA ALA A 214 11.44 10.12 -4.36
C ALA A 214 12.73 9.63 -5.06
N PHE A 215 12.63 8.49 -5.72
CA PHE A 215 13.63 7.94 -6.65
C PHE A 215 13.11 7.93 -8.09
N GLY A 216 13.99 8.23 -9.03
CA GLY A 216 13.73 8.14 -10.47
C GLY A 216 13.80 6.69 -10.96
N ALA A 217 12.83 6.28 -11.78
CA ALA A 217 12.74 4.94 -12.35
C ALA A 217 12.68 4.99 -13.88
N ARG A 218 13.69 4.40 -14.53
CA ARG A 218 13.54 3.76 -15.83
C ARG A 218 13.85 2.28 -15.62
N GLY A 219 12.82 1.43 -15.66
CA GLY A 219 12.97 -0.03 -15.60
C GLY A 219 11.84 -0.83 -14.93
N MET A 220 10.92 -0.20 -14.19
CA MET A 220 10.03 -0.92 -13.25
C MET A 220 8.84 -1.68 -13.85
N ALA A 221 8.44 -1.43 -15.10
CA ALA A 221 7.19 -1.98 -15.63
C ALA A 221 7.20 -3.51 -15.83
N SER A 222 8.36 -4.15 -16.04
CA SER A 222 8.43 -5.63 -16.15
C SER A 222 8.68 -6.33 -14.81
N ALA A 223 9.31 -5.65 -13.84
CA ALA A 223 9.65 -6.21 -12.53
C ALA A 223 8.42 -6.37 -11.63
N ALA A 224 7.47 -5.42 -11.65
CA ALA A 224 6.22 -5.52 -10.89
C ALA A 224 5.36 -6.73 -11.32
N ARG A 225 5.37 -7.06 -12.63
CA ARG A 225 4.68 -8.25 -13.18
C ARG A 225 5.35 -9.57 -12.76
N ALA A 226 6.66 -9.57 -12.55
CA ALA A 226 7.40 -10.76 -12.11
C ALA A 226 7.22 -11.02 -10.60
N GLN A 227 7.20 -9.96 -9.78
CA GLN A 227 6.98 -10.08 -8.33
C GLN A 227 5.57 -10.58 -7.97
N ALA A 228 4.54 -10.17 -8.72
CA ALA A 228 3.17 -10.66 -8.50
C ALA A 228 2.99 -12.16 -8.84
N ARG A 229 3.82 -12.73 -9.73
CA ARG A 229 3.81 -14.16 -10.07
C ARG A 229 4.64 -15.02 -9.12
N ALA A 230 5.64 -14.44 -8.43
CA ALA A 230 6.51 -15.16 -7.50
C ALA A 230 5.88 -15.34 -6.10
N ARG A 231 4.91 -14.51 -5.74
CA ARG A 231 4.08 -14.68 -4.54
C ARG A 231 2.89 -15.58 -4.88
N GLY A 232 2.99 -16.86 -4.56
CA GLY A 232 1.94 -17.86 -4.77
C GLY A 232 0.64 -17.51 -4.04
N PHE A 233 -0.19 -16.70 -4.69
CA PHE A 233 -1.54 -16.40 -4.23
C PHE A 233 -2.45 -17.57 -4.60
N ALA A 234 -2.88 -18.34 -3.58
CA ALA A 234 -3.85 -19.42 -3.70
C ALA A 234 -5.16 -18.89 -4.33
N ALA A 235 -5.95 -19.76 -4.98
CA ALA A 235 -7.12 -19.40 -5.79
C ALA A 235 -8.23 -18.57 -5.08
N SER A 236 -8.18 -18.39 -3.75
CA SER A 236 -9.05 -17.45 -3.02
C SER A 236 -8.55 -16.00 -3.01
N ALA A 237 -7.31 -15.75 -3.43
CA ALA A 237 -6.62 -14.47 -3.30
C ALA A 237 -6.79 -13.52 -4.50
N LEU A 238 -7.65 -13.89 -5.46
CA LEU A 238 -7.99 -13.10 -6.63
C LEU A 238 -9.50 -12.79 -6.69
N SER A 239 -10.16 -12.63 -5.53
CA SER A 239 -11.50 -12.05 -5.49
C SER A 239 -11.53 -10.75 -6.30
N HIS A 240 -12.62 -10.54 -7.04
CA HIS A 240 -12.84 -9.38 -7.93
C HIS A 240 -11.82 -9.21 -9.07
N MET A 241 -11.01 -10.22 -9.39
CA MET A 241 -10.18 -10.16 -10.60
C MET A 241 -11.05 -10.01 -11.84
N GLN A 242 -10.83 -8.92 -12.56
CA GLN A 242 -11.44 -8.65 -13.85
C GLN A 242 -10.60 -9.27 -14.97
N SER A 243 -11.23 -9.58 -16.11
CA SER A 243 -10.51 -9.95 -17.31
C SER A 243 -9.82 -8.74 -17.94
N LYS A 244 -8.85 -8.97 -18.83
CA LYS A 244 -8.20 -7.87 -19.56
C LYS A 244 -9.18 -7.15 -20.50
N GLU A 245 -10.18 -7.87 -21.00
CA GLU A 245 -11.25 -7.32 -21.82
C GLU A 245 -12.16 -6.41 -20.99
N GLN A 246 -12.42 -6.76 -19.73
CA GLN A 246 -13.18 -5.90 -18.80
C GLN A 246 -12.41 -4.63 -18.45
N GLU A 247 -11.12 -4.73 -18.16
CA GLU A 247 -10.24 -3.57 -17.96
C GLU A 247 -10.27 -2.65 -19.18
N GLN A 248 -10.09 -3.22 -20.37
CA GLN A 248 -10.09 -2.47 -21.62
C GLN A 248 -11.46 -1.83 -21.90
N TYR A 249 -12.55 -2.54 -21.66
CA TYR A 249 -13.90 -2.01 -21.78
C TYR A 249 -14.09 -0.76 -20.91
N VAL A 250 -13.62 -0.78 -19.66
CA VAL A 250 -13.67 0.40 -18.78
C VAL A 250 -12.88 1.56 -19.38
N LEU A 251 -11.67 1.32 -19.89
CA LEU A 251 -10.84 2.37 -20.49
C LEU A 251 -11.46 2.95 -21.77
N ASP A 252 -12.05 2.10 -22.61
CA ASP A 252 -12.74 2.52 -23.83
C ASP A 252 -13.97 3.36 -23.49
N TYR A 253 -14.73 2.97 -22.46
CA TYR A 253 -15.88 3.71 -21.96
C TYR A 253 -15.49 5.10 -21.42
N PHE A 254 -14.35 5.20 -20.72
CA PHE A 254 -13.76 6.48 -20.32
C PHE A 254 -13.40 7.36 -21.53
N ALA A 255 -12.80 6.77 -22.57
CA ALA A 255 -12.38 7.48 -23.77
C ALA A 255 -13.56 7.93 -24.64
N GLU A 256 -14.65 7.15 -24.67
CA GLU A 256 -15.87 7.46 -25.42
C GLU A 256 -16.65 8.60 -24.76
N HIS A 257 -16.97 8.48 -23.47
CA HIS A 257 -17.89 9.41 -22.81
C HIS A 257 -17.21 10.62 -22.17
N LYS A 258 -15.92 10.51 -21.80
CA LYS A 258 -15.04 11.60 -21.34
C LYS A 258 -15.51 12.42 -20.13
N ALA A 259 -16.70 12.21 -19.58
CA ALA A 259 -17.27 13.00 -18.50
C ALA A 259 -17.73 12.09 -17.35
N THR A 260 -17.13 12.28 -16.18
CA THR A 260 -17.47 11.58 -14.94
C THR A 260 -18.26 12.49 -14.01
N ALA A 261 -19.46 12.07 -13.60
CA ALA A 261 -20.24 12.74 -12.56
C ALA A 261 -19.72 12.31 -11.19
N VAL A 262 -19.27 13.26 -10.39
CA VAL A 262 -18.70 13.01 -9.06
C VAL A 262 -19.56 13.67 -8.00
N LEU A 263 -20.18 12.86 -7.14
CA LEU A 263 -21.00 13.39 -6.05
C LEU A 263 -20.34 13.22 -4.69
N ARG A 264 -20.30 14.33 -3.95
CA ARG A 264 -20.05 14.34 -2.52
C ARG A 264 -21.12 15.18 -1.83
N THR A 265 -21.89 14.56 -0.95
CA THR A 265 -22.91 15.25 -0.16
C THR A 265 -23.12 14.55 1.19
N PRO A 266 -23.40 15.28 2.27
CA PRO A 266 -23.81 14.67 3.54
C PRO A 266 -25.27 14.17 3.51
N ASP A 267 -26.05 14.52 2.48
CA ASP A 267 -27.48 14.19 2.39
C ASP A 267 -27.71 12.85 1.65
N LYS A 268 -28.02 11.81 2.43
CA LYS A 268 -28.29 10.45 1.96
C LYS A 268 -29.49 10.36 1.01
N GLU A 269 -30.53 11.16 1.21
CA GLU A 269 -31.77 11.08 0.43
C GLU A 269 -31.68 11.87 -0.87
N PHE A 270 -30.90 12.94 -0.85
CA PHE A 270 -30.62 13.75 -2.03
C PHE A 270 -29.70 13.03 -3.02
N ALA A 271 -28.66 12.35 -2.51
CA ALA A 271 -27.60 11.76 -3.32
C ALA A 271 -28.05 10.93 -4.54
N PRO A 272 -28.93 9.91 -4.40
CA PRO A 272 -29.33 9.09 -5.54
C PRO A 272 -30.14 9.89 -6.56
N LYS A 273 -31.03 10.80 -6.12
CA LYS A 273 -31.86 11.63 -7.00
C LYS A 273 -31.02 12.62 -7.82
N ALA A 274 -29.97 13.17 -7.22
CA ALA A 274 -29.03 14.02 -7.93
C ALA A 274 -28.23 13.23 -8.99
N MET A 275 -27.87 11.96 -8.71
CA MET A 275 -27.19 11.13 -9.72
C MET A 275 -28.12 10.73 -10.84
N GLU A 276 -29.39 10.41 -10.56
CA GLU A 276 -30.38 10.20 -11.62
C GLU A 276 -30.51 11.44 -12.52
N ALA A 277 -30.54 12.64 -11.93
CA ALA A 277 -30.57 13.88 -12.72
C ALA A 277 -29.33 14.03 -13.63
N ALA A 278 -28.14 13.64 -13.16
CA ALA A 278 -26.93 13.63 -13.99
C ALA A 278 -27.01 12.60 -15.13
N VAL A 279 -27.55 11.40 -14.85
CA VAL A 279 -27.74 10.34 -15.85
C VAL A 279 -28.76 10.76 -16.92
N GLU A 280 -29.91 11.31 -16.51
CA GLU A 280 -30.92 11.88 -17.41
C GLU A 280 -30.34 13.04 -18.26
N GLY A 281 -29.42 13.80 -17.67
CA GLY A 281 -28.67 14.83 -18.39
C GLY A 281 -27.61 14.32 -19.37
N GLY A 282 -27.36 13.00 -19.40
CA GLY A 282 -26.48 12.36 -20.37
C GLY A 282 -25.14 11.88 -19.81
N PHE A 283 -24.88 11.99 -18.50
CA PHE A 283 -23.68 11.40 -17.92
C PHE A 283 -23.73 9.88 -17.95
N LYS A 284 -22.59 9.29 -18.31
CA LYS A 284 -22.43 7.84 -18.48
C LYS A 284 -21.47 7.23 -17.47
N ILE A 285 -20.58 8.01 -16.88
CA ILE A 285 -19.62 7.53 -15.88
C ILE A 285 -19.94 8.18 -14.53
N LEU A 286 -20.14 7.37 -13.51
CA LEU A 286 -20.58 7.81 -12.18
C LEU A 286 -19.53 7.45 -11.11
N GLU A 287 -19.02 8.43 -10.37
CA GLU A 287 -18.15 8.26 -9.20
C GLU A 287 -18.96 8.54 -7.91
N PHE A 288 -19.31 7.48 -7.17
CA PHE A 288 -19.88 7.63 -5.83
C PHE A 288 -18.77 7.67 -4.79
N THR A 289 -18.72 8.74 -3.98
CA THR A 289 -17.66 8.90 -2.98
C THR A 289 -18.00 8.23 -1.65
N LEU A 290 -17.07 7.48 -1.06
CA LEU A 290 -17.24 6.85 0.28
C LEU A 290 -17.51 7.87 1.41
N THR A 291 -17.25 9.15 1.18
CA THR A 291 -17.64 10.24 2.08
C THR A 291 -19.13 10.58 2.06
N THR A 292 -19.90 10.03 1.11
CA THR A 292 -21.35 10.21 1.01
C THR A 292 -22.05 9.07 1.76
N PRO A 293 -22.95 9.36 2.73
CA PRO A 293 -23.67 8.32 3.45
C PRO A 293 -24.45 7.42 2.50
N GLY A 294 -24.37 6.09 2.69
CA GLY A 294 -25.03 5.11 1.82
C GLY A 294 -24.36 4.87 0.47
N CYS A 295 -23.09 5.31 0.28
CA CYS A 295 -22.34 5.14 -0.96
C CYS A 295 -22.39 3.72 -1.54
N LEU A 296 -22.06 2.70 -0.74
CA LEU A 296 -22.04 1.31 -1.21
C LEU A 296 -23.42 0.78 -1.63
N ASP A 297 -24.50 1.26 -1.00
CA ASP A 297 -25.86 0.89 -1.39
C ASP A 297 -26.24 1.53 -2.74
N MET A 298 -25.82 2.78 -2.97
CA MET A 298 -26.00 3.44 -4.25
C MET A 298 -25.20 2.76 -5.36
N ILE A 299 -23.94 2.38 -5.09
CA ILE A 299 -23.14 1.60 -6.05
C ILE A 299 -23.89 0.32 -6.42
N ARG A 300 -24.39 -0.44 -5.43
CA ARG A 300 -25.13 -1.69 -5.65
C ARG A 300 -26.40 -1.52 -6.46
N GLU A 301 -27.06 -0.38 -6.34
CA GLU A 301 -28.28 -0.09 -7.10
C GLU A 301 -27.95 0.34 -8.53
N PHE A 302 -27.07 1.32 -8.70
CA PHE A 302 -26.73 1.86 -10.02
C PHE A 302 -25.92 0.88 -10.87
N SER A 303 -25.14 -0.02 -10.27
CA SER A 303 -24.34 -1.01 -11.00
C SER A 303 -25.18 -2.09 -11.69
N LYS A 304 -26.49 -2.17 -11.40
CA LYS A 304 -27.42 -3.07 -12.08
C LYS A 304 -27.85 -2.54 -13.46
N ARG A 305 -27.54 -1.27 -13.74
CA ARG A 305 -27.91 -0.61 -14.98
C ARG A 305 -26.84 -0.85 -16.04
N ASP A 306 -27.28 -1.09 -17.28
CA ASP A 306 -26.39 -1.30 -18.42
C ASP A 306 -26.04 0.01 -19.16
N ASP A 307 -26.73 1.11 -18.83
CA ASP A 307 -26.61 2.40 -19.53
C ASP A 307 -25.59 3.35 -18.88
N VAL A 308 -24.93 2.94 -17.80
CA VAL A 308 -23.93 3.70 -17.05
C VAL A 308 -22.80 2.83 -16.53
N LEU A 309 -21.61 3.40 -16.39
CA LEU A 309 -20.45 2.80 -15.75
C LEU A 309 -20.27 3.39 -14.34
N VAL A 310 -20.33 2.53 -13.32
CA VAL A 310 -20.29 2.94 -11.91
C VAL A 310 -18.94 2.62 -11.29
N GLY A 311 -18.35 3.59 -10.61
CA GLY A 311 -17.13 3.42 -9.82
C GLY A 311 -17.23 4.02 -8.43
N CYS A 312 -16.20 3.77 -7.63
CA CYS A 312 -16.12 4.24 -6.25
C CYS A 312 -14.99 5.24 -6.07
N GLY A 313 -15.31 6.39 -5.51
CA GLY A 313 -14.38 7.45 -5.18
C GLY A 313 -14.07 7.54 -3.69
N THR A 314 -12.97 8.22 -3.36
CA THR A 314 -12.48 8.35 -1.98
C THR A 314 -12.12 7.00 -1.33
N VAL A 315 -11.58 6.08 -2.14
CA VAL A 315 -11.00 4.81 -1.65
C VAL A 315 -9.68 5.12 -0.95
N MET A 316 -9.57 4.78 0.34
CA MET A 316 -8.42 5.16 1.17
C MET A 316 -7.53 3.98 1.59
N ASN A 317 -7.98 2.75 1.38
CA ASN A 317 -7.26 1.52 1.74
C ASN A 317 -7.84 0.32 0.95
N VAL A 318 -7.24 -0.88 1.11
CA VAL A 318 -7.66 -2.09 0.41
C VAL A 318 -9.06 -2.58 0.82
N ALA A 319 -9.44 -2.45 2.11
CA ALA A 319 -10.78 -2.83 2.56
C ALA A 319 -11.87 -1.94 1.93
N ASP A 320 -11.62 -0.65 1.74
CA ASP A 320 -12.50 0.24 0.98
C ASP A 320 -12.66 -0.23 -0.49
N ALA A 321 -11.54 -0.66 -1.10
CA ALA A 321 -11.53 -1.17 -2.47
C ALA A 321 -12.35 -2.46 -2.58
N GLU A 322 -12.13 -3.43 -1.69
CA GLU A 322 -12.90 -4.67 -1.62
C GLU A 322 -14.40 -4.40 -1.46
N ALA A 323 -14.78 -3.57 -0.48
CA ALA A 323 -16.19 -3.23 -0.23
C ALA A 323 -16.85 -2.53 -1.44
N ALA A 324 -16.11 -1.69 -2.16
CA ALA A 324 -16.58 -1.06 -3.39
C ALA A 324 -16.79 -2.08 -4.52
N MET A 325 -15.85 -3.03 -4.68
CA MET A 325 -15.97 -4.09 -5.69
C MET A 325 -17.10 -5.07 -5.35
N ASP A 326 -17.29 -5.42 -4.08
CA ASP A 326 -18.43 -6.18 -3.57
C ASP A 326 -19.77 -5.51 -3.87
N ALA A 327 -19.80 -4.18 -3.77
CA ALA A 327 -20.97 -3.39 -4.13
C ALA A 327 -21.23 -3.33 -5.64
N GLY A 328 -20.27 -3.71 -6.50
CA GLY A 328 -20.45 -3.74 -7.95
C GLY A 328 -19.72 -2.62 -8.71
N ALA A 329 -18.81 -1.88 -8.06
CA ALA A 329 -17.98 -0.90 -8.74
C ALA A 329 -17.14 -1.55 -9.86
N LYS A 330 -16.91 -0.80 -10.94
CA LYS A 330 -16.11 -1.22 -12.10
C LYS A 330 -14.72 -0.59 -12.13
N PHE A 331 -14.55 0.55 -11.46
CA PHE A 331 -13.27 1.25 -11.31
C PHE A 331 -13.19 1.91 -9.93
N LEU A 332 -11.97 2.23 -9.51
CA LEU A 332 -11.65 2.80 -8.19
C LEU A 332 -10.93 4.13 -8.33
N ILE A 333 -11.28 5.10 -7.49
CA ILE A 333 -10.69 6.44 -7.46
C ILE A 333 -10.28 6.78 -6.03
N SER A 334 -9.01 7.15 -5.85
CA SER A 334 -8.49 7.69 -4.59
C SER A 334 -8.16 9.18 -4.75
N PRO A 335 -8.28 10.01 -3.69
CA PRO A 335 -8.03 11.45 -3.80
C PRO A 335 -6.53 11.78 -3.86
N CYS A 336 -5.67 10.81 -3.59
CA CYS A 336 -4.22 10.88 -3.66
C CYS A 336 -3.65 9.51 -4.08
N ILE A 337 -2.35 9.43 -4.33
CA ILE A 337 -1.65 8.15 -4.50
C ILE A 337 -1.72 7.34 -3.19
N ILE A 338 -2.22 6.12 -3.27
CA ILE A 338 -2.25 5.14 -2.17
C ILE A 338 -1.66 3.84 -2.74
N PRO A 339 -0.37 3.55 -2.49
CA PRO A 339 0.33 2.47 -3.16
C PRO A 339 -0.36 1.12 -3.10
N GLU A 340 -0.87 0.77 -1.92
CA GLU A 340 -1.50 -0.52 -1.65
C GLU A 340 -2.82 -0.68 -2.43
N VAL A 341 -3.57 0.41 -2.64
CA VAL A 341 -4.80 0.42 -3.44
C VAL A 341 -4.48 0.27 -4.94
N ILE A 342 -3.43 0.95 -5.41
CA ILE A 342 -3.00 0.84 -6.81
C ILE A 342 -2.51 -0.59 -7.09
N GLU A 343 -1.66 -1.14 -6.21
CA GLU A 343 -1.17 -2.52 -6.34
C GLU A 343 -2.33 -3.53 -6.32
N TYR A 344 -3.28 -3.38 -5.39
CA TYR A 344 -4.47 -4.22 -5.30
C TYR A 344 -5.27 -4.23 -6.61
N ALA A 345 -5.54 -3.04 -7.16
CA ALA A 345 -6.35 -2.87 -8.35
C ALA A 345 -5.64 -3.39 -9.62
N VAL A 346 -4.37 -3.03 -9.79
CA VAL A 346 -3.54 -3.44 -10.94
C VAL A 346 -3.38 -4.96 -10.98
N ALA A 347 -3.15 -5.61 -9.83
CA ALA A 347 -3.06 -7.07 -9.74
C ALA A 347 -4.36 -7.79 -10.16
N ARG A 348 -5.50 -7.07 -10.12
CA ARG A 348 -6.84 -7.58 -10.42
C ARG A 348 -7.42 -7.05 -11.73
N ASN A 349 -6.63 -6.35 -12.54
CA ASN A 349 -7.09 -5.68 -13.76
C ASN A 349 -8.26 -4.71 -13.53
N ILE A 350 -8.37 -4.15 -12.32
CA ILE A 350 -9.36 -3.11 -12.02
C ILE A 350 -8.74 -1.77 -12.42
N VAL A 351 -9.49 -0.95 -13.15
CA VAL A 351 -9.04 0.41 -13.49
C VAL A 351 -9.00 1.24 -12.23
N VAL A 352 -7.82 1.81 -11.94
CA VAL A 352 -7.59 2.69 -10.80
C VAL A 352 -7.17 4.08 -11.25
N VAL A 353 -7.78 5.10 -10.63
CA VAL A 353 -7.59 6.52 -10.94
C VAL A 353 -7.12 7.27 -9.69
N PRO A 354 -5.83 7.19 -9.33
CA PRO A 354 -5.31 7.90 -8.17
C PRO A 354 -5.20 9.41 -8.44
N GLY A 355 -5.49 10.19 -7.41
CA GLY A 355 -5.30 11.64 -7.40
C GLY A 355 -3.83 12.04 -7.31
N CYS A 356 -3.45 13.02 -8.12
CA CYS A 356 -2.12 13.61 -8.22
C CYS A 356 -2.27 15.11 -8.48
N GLN A 357 -1.31 15.94 -8.07
CA GLN A 357 -1.32 17.38 -8.36
C GLN A 357 -0.14 17.83 -9.23
N THR A 358 0.94 17.05 -9.26
CA THR A 358 2.19 17.41 -9.95
C THR A 358 2.57 16.41 -11.06
N PRO A 359 3.39 16.81 -12.05
CA PRO A 359 3.90 15.89 -13.08
C PRO A 359 4.61 14.67 -12.49
N SER A 360 5.36 14.85 -11.40
CA SER A 360 6.07 13.76 -10.72
C SER A 360 5.11 12.75 -10.10
N GLU A 361 4.03 13.20 -9.48
CA GLU A 361 3.00 12.31 -8.92
C GLU A 361 2.23 11.59 -10.03
N LEU A 362 1.84 12.31 -11.10
CA LEU A 362 1.18 11.69 -12.26
C LEU A 362 2.05 10.58 -12.87
N TYR A 363 3.35 10.85 -13.05
CA TYR A 363 4.29 9.86 -13.57
C TYR A 363 4.48 8.69 -12.59
N ASN A 364 4.58 8.96 -11.28
CA ASN A 364 4.71 7.92 -10.28
C ASN A 364 3.51 6.97 -10.30
N ALA A 365 2.28 7.50 -10.31
CA ALA A 365 1.05 6.71 -10.44
C ALA A 365 1.06 5.83 -11.70
N TYR A 366 1.47 6.38 -12.85
CA TYR A 366 1.64 5.62 -14.09
C TYR A 366 2.65 4.49 -13.95
N THR A 367 3.82 4.73 -13.33
CA THR A 367 4.84 3.69 -13.13
C THR A 367 4.40 2.57 -12.20
N MET A 368 3.45 2.85 -11.30
CA MET A 368 2.81 1.85 -10.44
C MET A 368 1.71 1.05 -11.16
N GLY A 369 1.41 1.38 -12.41
CA GLY A 369 0.44 0.67 -13.25
C GLY A 369 -0.95 1.29 -13.30
N ALA A 370 -1.19 2.44 -12.67
CA ALA A 370 -2.47 3.11 -12.76
C ALA A 370 -2.79 3.48 -14.21
N GLN A 371 -4.01 3.17 -14.65
CA GLN A 371 -4.39 3.28 -16.06
C GLN A 371 -4.83 4.71 -16.44
N VAL A 372 -5.33 5.47 -15.46
CA VAL A 372 -5.77 6.88 -15.58
C VAL A 372 -5.24 7.67 -14.38
N GLN A 373 -4.86 8.93 -14.57
CA GLN A 373 -4.30 9.77 -13.50
C GLN A 373 -5.19 10.99 -13.25
N LYS A 374 -5.79 11.08 -12.05
CA LYS A 374 -6.68 12.19 -11.67
C LYS A 374 -5.86 13.40 -11.26
N LEU A 375 -5.95 14.51 -12.00
CA LEU A 375 -5.29 15.77 -11.64
C LEU A 375 -6.19 16.54 -10.66
N PHE A 376 -5.80 16.57 -9.38
CA PHE A 376 -6.63 16.98 -8.24
C PHE A 376 -5.78 17.39 -7.01
N PRO A 377 -6.23 18.32 -6.14
CA PRO A 377 -7.45 19.12 -6.23
C PRO A 377 -7.22 20.47 -6.90
N GLY A 378 -8.10 20.85 -7.84
CA GLY A 378 -7.96 22.12 -8.53
C GLY A 378 -6.79 22.08 -9.51
N ILE A 379 -6.94 22.72 -10.66
CA ILE A 379 -5.88 22.75 -11.67
C ILE A 379 -5.34 24.15 -11.75
N ALA A 380 -4.31 24.42 -10.95
CA ALA A 380 -3.55 25.66 -11.06
C ALA A 380 -3.02 25.79 -12.50
N GLY A 381 -3.36 26.90 -13.18
CA GLY A 381 -3.01 27.14 -14.58
C GLY A 381 -3.96 26.52 -15.62
N GLY A 382 -5.01 25.81 -15.18
CA GLY A 382 -6.11 25.35 -16.04
C GLY A 382 -5.67 24.45 -17.21
N PRO A 383 -6.31 24.57 -18.39
CA PRO A 383 -5.98 23.78 -19.58
C PRO A 383 -4.52 23.87 -20.02
N ASN A 384 -3.86 25.01 -19.81
CA ASN A 384 -2.45 25.19 -20.19
C ASN A 384 -1.51 24.26 -19.40
N THR A 385 -1.82 23.99 -18.13
CA THR A 385 -1.08 23.02 -17.32
C THR A 385 -1.23 21.61 -17.89
N VAL A 386 -2.46 21.21 -18.27
CA VAL A 386 -2.69 19.91 -18.92
C VAL A 386 -1.93 19.81 -20.23
N LYS A 387 -1.96 20.86 -21.07
CA LYS A 387 -1.20 20.91 -22.32
C LYS A 387 0.30 20.71 -22.11
N ALA A 388 0.88 21.41 -21.13
CA ALA A 388 2.30 21.29 -20.82
C ALA A 388 2.66 19.89 -20.34
N ILE A 389 1.84 19.29 -19.47
CA ILE A 389 2.07 17.94 -18.94
C ILE A 389 1.90 16.89 -20.03
N SER A 390 0.79 16.90 -20.78
CA SER A 390 0.53 15.94 -21.85
C SER A 390 1.58 16.00 -22.96
N ALA A 391 2.14 17.19 -23.25
CA ALA A 391 3.25 17.32 -24.18
C ALA A 391 4.55 16.67 -23.66
N ALA A 392 4.84 16.80 -22.36
CA ALA A 392 6.05 16.23 -21.75
C ALA A 392 5.92 14.74 -21.41
N LEU A 393 4.71 14.28 -21.10
CA LEU A 393 4.38 12.95 -20.61
C LEU A 393 3.21 12.34 -21.41
N PRO A 394 3.38 12.07 -22.72
CA PRO A 394 2.29 11.66 -23.61
C PRO A 394 1.73 10.26 -23.33
N MET A 395 2.37 9.48 -22.44
CA MET A 395 1.88 8.16 -22.02
C MET A 395 0.76 8.22 -20.98
N LEU A 396 0.51 9.38 -20.37
CA LEU A 396 -0.48 9.55 -19.31
C LEU A 396 -1.90 9.68 -19.87
N ARG A 397 -2.88 9.14 -19.15
CA ARG A 397 -4.30 9.41 -19.37
C ARG A 397 -4.80 10.34 -18.27
N ILE A 398 -4.63 11.64 -18.49
CA ILE A 398 -4.94 12.64 -17.46
C ILE A 398 -6.46 12.84 -17.38
N ASN A 399 -6.98 12.84 -16.15
CA ASN A 399 -8.35 13.17 -15.81
C ASN A 399 -8.38 14.40 -14.89
N PRO A 400 -8.48 15.63 -15.44
CA PRO A 400 -8.81 16.84 -14.69
C PRO A 400 -10.07 16.69 -13.83
N THR A 401 -9.97 16.85 -12.51
CA THR A 401 -11.15 16.85 -11.62
C THR A 401 -11.08 17.98 -10.60
N SER A 402 -12.23 18.63 -10.35
CA SER A 402 -12.39 19.81 -9.49
C SER A 402 -11.72 21.05 -10.09
N GLY A 403 -12.51 22.03 -10.53
CA GLY A 403 -12.03 23.21 -11.29
C GLY A 403 -12.18 23.10 -12.82
N VAL A 404 -12.99 22.15 -13.28
CA VAL A 404 -13.42 22.03 -14.68
C VAL A 404 -14.84 22.58 -14.79
N GLU A 405 -14.95 23.77 -15.35
CA GLU A 405 -16.23 24.45 -15.57
C GLU A 405 -16.79 24.12 -16.96
N LYS A 406 -18.09 24.35 -17.17
CA LYS A 406 -18.76 24.06 -18.45
C LYS A 406 -18.10 24.73 -19.65
N ASP A 407 -17.65 25.98 -19.48
CA ASP A 407 -17.01 26.79 -20.53
C ASP A 407 -15.53 26.45 -20.75
N THR A 408 -14.90 25.74 -19.80
CA THR A 408 -13.50 25.31 -19.90
C THR A 408 -13.33 23.84 -20.28
N ALA A 409 -14.39 23.03 -20.20
CA ALA A 409 -14.37 21.59 -20.48
C ALA A 409 -13.73 21.26 -21.83
N ALA A 410 -14.17 21.92 -22.91
CA ALA A 410 -13.63 21.68 -24.25
C ALA A 410 -12.13 22.02 -24.36
N ALA A 411 -11.71 23.11 -23.72
CA ALA A 411 -10.31 23.53 -23.72
C ALA A 411 -9.40 22.50 -23.01
N TYR A 412 -9.87 21.85 -21.94
CA TYR A 412 -9.11 20.79 -21.27
C TYR A 412 -8.90 19.57 -22.18
N LEU A 413 -9.95 19.12 -22.87
CA LEU A 413 -9.88 17.97 -23.79
C LEU A 413 -8.95 18.28 -24.97
N GLN A 414 -9.10 19.45 -25.59
CA GLN A 414 -8.20 19.93 -26.66
C GLN A 414 -6.75 20.10 -26.20
N SER A 415 -6.54 20.30 -24.89
CA SER A 415 -5.22 20.38 -24.27
C SER A 415 -4.62 19.01 -23.95
N GLY A 416 -5.29 17.91 -24.29
CA GLY A 416 -4.77 16.55 -24.10
C GLY A 416 -5.23 15.87 -22.82
N ALA A 417 -6.30 16.35 -22.17
CA ALA A 417 -7.01 15.56 -21.17
C ALA A 417 -7.71 14.37 -21.85
N SER A 418 -7.64 13.20 -21.22
CA SER A 418 -8.32 11.98 -21.73
C SER A 418 -9.80 11.92 -21.37
N SER A 419 -10.16 12.51 -20.24
CA SER A 419 -11.51 12.57 -19.66
C SER A 419 -11.52 13.65 -18.57
N LEU A 420 -12.69 13.98 -18.02
CA LEU A 420 -12.91 15.05 -17.06
C LEU A 420 -13.81 14.55 -15.91
N GLY A 421 -13.56 15.03 -14.69
CA GLY A 421 -14.41 14.81 -13.52
C GLY A 421 -15.12 16.08 -13.09
N PHE A 422 -16.45 16.04 -13.04
CA PHE A 422 -17.30 17.16 -12.68
C PHE A 422 -17.89 16.98 -11.28
N VAL A 423 -17.66 17.98 -10.41
CA VAL A 423 -18.10 17.98 -9.01
C VAL A 423 -19.10 19.13 -8.80
N ALA A 424 -18.71 20.22 -8.13
CA ALA A 424 -19.53 21.40 -7.90
C ALA A 424 -20.09 22.05 -9.19
N PRO A 425 -19.37 22.06 -10.34
CA PRO A 425 -19.94 22.57 -11.59
C PRO A 425 -21.15 21.77 -12.09
N LEU A 426 -21.22 20.47 -11.80
CA LEU A 426 -22.37 19.63 -12.10
C LEU A 426 -23.46 19.71 -11.01
N PHE A 427 -23.04 19.79 -9.75
CA PHE A 427 -23.92 19.90 -8.58
C PHE A 427 -23.71 21.23 -7.85
N PRO A 428 -24.17 22.36 -8.41
CA PRO A 428 -23.97 23.66 -7.78
C PRO A 428 -24.76 23.75 -6.46
N PRO A 429 -24.19 24.36 -5.40
CA PRO A 429 -24.84 24.45 -4.10
C PRO A 429 -26.25 25.05 -4.11
N GLU A 430 -26.52 25.99 -5.04
CA GLU A 430 -27.84 26.60 -5.20
C GLU A 430 -28.91 25.58 -5.60
N LEU A 431 -28.66 24.77 -6.63
CA LEU A 431 -29.60 23.76 -7.11
C LEU A 431 -29.74 22.63 -6.09
N MET A 432 -28.63 22.23 -5.45
CA MET A 432 -28.67 21.25 -4.36
C MET A 432 -29.53 21.72 -3.19
N GLY A 433 -29.34 22.97 -2.74
CA GLY A 433 -30.08 23.54 -1.61
C GLY A 433 -31.59 23.67 -1.87
N LYS A 434 -31.98 23.90 -3.13
CA LYS A 434 -33.39 23.96 -3.57
C LYS A 434 -33.98 22.59 -3.90
N ARG A 435 -33.17 21.53 -3.94
CA ARG A 435 -33.53 20.22 -4.50
C ARG A 435 -34.10 20.31 -5.92
N ASP A 436 -33.52 21.20 -6.72
CA ASP A 436 -33.95 21.48 -8.09
C ASP A 436 -33.38 20.42 -9.05
N TYR A 437 -34.05 19.26 -9.13
CA TYR A 437 -33.61 18.15 -9.96
C TYR A 437 -33.70 18.47 -11.46
N ASP A 438 -34.74 19.19 -11.89
CA ASP A 438 -34.89 19.61 -13.30
C ASP A 438 -33.76 20.56 -13.71
N GLY A 439 -33.39 21.50 -12.82
CA GLY A 439 -32.23 22.36 -12.99
C GLY A 439 -30.91 21.56 -13.09
N LEU A 440 -30.75 20.50 -12.29
CA LEU A 440 -29.58 19.61 -12.37
C LEU A 440 -29.54 18.85 -13.71
N VAL A 441 -30.67 18.35 -14.20
CA VAL A 441 -30.77 17.72 -15.53
C VAL A 441 -30.34 18.70 -16.62
N GLN A 442 -30.86 19.93 -16.58
CA GLN A 442 -30.53 20.94 -17.58
C GLN A 442 -29.04 21.32 -17.53
N ASN A 443 -28.48 21.50 -16.32
CA ASN A 443 -27.06 21.78 -16.14
C ASN A 443 -26.18 20.63 -16.66
N ALA A 444 -26.57 19.38 -16.39
CA ALA A 444 -25.88 18.20 -16.90
C ALA A 444 -25.89 18.12 -18.44
N LYS A 445 -27.03 18.44 -19.10
CA LYS A 445 -27.12 18.51 -20.57
C LYS A 445 -26.17 19.56 -21.15
N GLU A 446 -26.08 20.73 -20.53
CA GLU A 446 -25.15 21.78 -20.95
C GLU A 446 -23.69 21.34 -20.86
N ILE A 447 -23.31 20.66 -19.76
CA ILE A 447 -21.95 20.15 -19.59
C ILE A 447 -21.62 19.08 -20.63
N ILE A 448 -22.52 18.12 -20.87
CA ILE A 448 -22.32 17.08 -21.89
C ILE A 448 -22.22 17.68 -23.29
N ALA A 449 -23.03 18.70 -23.62
CA ALA A 449 -22.90 19.42 -24.88
C ALA A 449 -21.53 20.10 -25.02
N ALA A 450 -21.02 20.72 -23.95
CA ALA A 450 -19.69 21.32 -23.96
C ALA A 450 -18.57 20.26 -24.14
N VAL A 451 -18.67 19.12 -23.47
CA VAL A 451 -17.73 18.00 -23.62
C VAL A 451 -17.72 17.44 -25.05
N ASN A 452 -18.89 17.30 -25.67
CA ASN A 452 -19.03 16.78 -27.02
C ASN A 452 -18.61 17.78 -28.11
N SER A 453 -18.46 19.06 -27.77
CA SER A 453 -17.99 20.10 -28.70
C SER A 453 -16.47 20.14 -28.88
N ALA A 454 -15.74 19.35 -28.09
CA ALA A 454 -14.28 19.31 -28.04
C ALA A 454 -13.70 18.25 -28.98
#